data_AF-A0A2E4HI92-F1
#
_entry.id   AF-A0A2E4HI92-F1
#
_cell.length_a   1.000
_cell.length_b   1.000
_cell.length_c   1.000
_cell.angle_alpha   90.00
_cell.angle_beta   90.00
_cell.angle_gamma   90.00
#
_symmetry.space_group_name_H-M   'P 1'
#
loop_
_entity.id
_entity.type
_entity.pdbx_description
1 polymer ?
#
loop_
_entity_poly.entity_id
_entity_poly.type
_entity_poly.pdbx_seq_one_letter_code
_entity_poly.pdbx_strand_id
1 'polypeptide(L)'
;MALSPLLNKPKTNVIFMIAIVISSTLLIVGAASNDDNKDMAKLVVTWLPLMLAGATLLLYRISRKFFKQYNWIITLLGGMYILSASLQFYLA
;
A
#
# COMPACT_ATOMS: atom_id res chain seq x y z
N MET A 1 3.35 -24.91 11.06
CA MET A 1 3.87 -23.59 10.68
C MET A 1 2.76 -22.56 10.88
N ALA A 2 2.66 -21.96 12.06
CA ALA A 2 1.56 -21.06 12.40
C ALA A 2 1.86 -19.64 11.90
N LEU A 3 1.54 -19.34 10.64
CA LEU A 3 1.53 -17.97 10.11
C LEU A 3 0.37 -17.14 10.70
N SER A 4 -0.67 -17.81 11.21
CA SER A 4 -1.93 -17.23 11.65
C SER A 4 -1.87 -16.28 12.87
N PRO A 5 -1.04 -16.47 13.92
CA PRO A 5 -1.11 -15.61 15.11
C PRO A 5 -0.36 -14.29 14.92
N LEU A 6 0.61 -14.22 14.01
CA LEU A 6 1.41 -13.01 13.73
C LEU A 6 0.69 -12.07 12.76
N LEU A 7 0.05 -12.61 11.72
CA LEU A 7 -0.74 -11.86 10.73
C LEU A 7 -2.06 -11.33 11.31
N ASN A 8 -2.63 -11.98 12.31
CA ASN A 8 -3.89 -11.51 12.91
C ASN A 8 -3.69 -10.36 13.92
N LYS A 9 -2.43 -9.99 14.22
CA LYS A 9 -2.14 -8.87 15.11
C LYS A 9 -2.34 -7.56 14.34
N PRO A 10 -3.16 -6.63 14.87
CA PRO A 10 -3.43 -5.37 14.18
C PRO A 10 -2.17 -4.52 13.98
N LYS A 11 -1.20 -4.62 14.89
CA LYS A 11 0.09 -3.94 14.77
C LYS A 11 0.88 -4.42 13.54
N THR A 12 0.89 -5.72 13.27
CA THR A 12 1.58 -6.31 12.11
C THR A 12 0.98 -5.82 10.80
N ASN A 13 -0.35 -5.77 10.70
CA ASN A 13 -1.05 -5.29 9.50
C ASN A 13 -0.79 -3.82 9.20
N VAL A 14 -0.71 -2.98 10.25
CA VAL A 14 -0.35 -1.56 10.10
C VAL A 14 1.12 -1.40 9.69
N ILE A 15 2.04 -2.14 10.33
CA ILE A 15 3.47 -2.09 9.97
C ILE A 15 3.68 -2.55 8.51
N PHE A 16 2.99 -3.62 8.09
CA PHE A 16 3.03 -4.10 6.72
C PHE A 16 2.55 -3.04 5.72
N MET A 17 1.43 -2.38 6.03
CA MET A 17 0.92 -1.27 5.20
C MET A 17 1.91 -0.10 5.12
N ILE A 18 2.54 0.27 6.24
CA ILE A 18 3.55 1.33 6.25
C ILE A 18 4.74 0.95 5.37
N ALA A 19 5.25 -0.27 5.50
CA ALA A 19 6.35 -0.76 4.67
C ALA A 19 6.00 -0.70 3.18
N ILE A 20 4.78 -1.12 2.80
CA ILE A 20 4.33 -1.05 1.42
C ILE A 20 4.21 0.37 0.91
N VAL A 21 3.69 1.30 1.71
CA VAL A 21 3.63 2.72 1.32
C VAL A 21 5.03 3.25 1.05
N ILE A 22 5.98 3.00 1.95
CA ILE A 22 7.36 3.47 1.79
C ILE A 22 7.96 2.89 0.50
N SER A 23 7.88 1.58 0.29
CA SER A 23 8.40 0.93 -0.93
C SER A 23 7.74 1.48 -2.20
N SER A 24 6.43 1.68 -2.18
CA SER A 24 5.64 2.17 -3.32
C SER A 24 5.95 3.63 -3.64
N THR A 25 6.11 4.47 -2.62
CA THR A 25 6.53 5.86 -2.78
C THR A 25 7.96 5.94 -3.33
N LEU A 26 8.89 5.11 -2.84
CA LEU A 26 10.27 5.08 -3.36
C LEU A 26 10.30 4.68 -4.85
N LEU A 27 9.50 3.70 -5.26
CA LEU A 27 9.38 3.31 -6.67
C LEU A 27 8.87 4.46 -7.54
N ILE A 28 7.80 5.14 -7.11
CA ILE A 28 7.22 6.26 -7.88
C ILE A 28 8.17 7.44 -7.96
N VAL A 29 8.82 7.81 -6.85
CA VAL A 29 9.78 8.92 -6.82
C VAL A 29 11.01 8.60 -7.67
N GLY A 30 11.50 7.35 -7.63
CA GLY A 30 12.61 6.90 -8.48
C GLY A 30 12.26 6.86 -9.98
N ALA A 31 11.00 6.60 -10.33
CA ALA A 31 10.52 6.75 -11.72
C ALA A 31 10.48 8.23 -12.13
N ALA A 32 9.95 9.07 -11.23
CA ALA A 32 9.78 10.50 -11.45
C ALA A 32 11.10 11.27 -11.58
N SER A 33 12.22 10.79 -11.04
CA SER A 33 13.52 11.47 -11.21
C SER A 33 14.10 11.40 -12.62
N ASN A 34 13.54 10.59 -13.52
CA ASN A 34 14.09 10.36 -14.87
C ASN A 34 13.40 11.15 -15.99
N ASP A 35 12.33 11.90 -15.72
CA ASP A 35 11.49 12.53 -16.77
C ASP A 35 11.29 14.04 -16.55
N ASP A 36 12.11 14.92 -17.16
CA ASP A 36 12.15 16.37 -16.85
C ASP A 36 10.84 17.16 -17.11
N ASN A 37 9.80 16.59 -17.76
CA ASN A 37 8.75 17.41 -18.39
C ASN A 37 7.33 17.37 -17.78
N LYS A 38 7.11 16.89 -16.54
CA LYS A 38 5.74 16.75 -15.97
C LYS A 38 5.62 16.99 -14.46
N ASP A 39 5.89 18.19 -13.98
CA ASP A 39 5.93 18.50 -12.54
C ASP A 39 4.60 18.30 -11.79
N MET A 40 3.47 18.72 -12.36
CA MET A 40 2.17 18.62 -11.68
C MET A 40 1.63 17.18 -11.65
N ALA A 41 1.83 16.41 -12.73
CA ALA A 41 1.39 15.02 -12.77
C ALA A 41 2.20 14.13 -11.82
N LYS A 42 3.52 14.35 -11.73
CA LYS A 42 4.38 13.65 -10.77
C LYS A 42 3.96 13.89 -9.33
N LEU A 43 3.58 15.14 -8.99
CA LEU A 43 3.12 15.47 -7.65
C LEU A 43 1.91 14.62 -7.28
N VAL A 44 0.88 14.58 -8.14
CA VAL A 44 -0.34 13.78 -7.91
C VAL A 44 -0.04 12.29 -7.78
N VAL A 45 0.85 11.75 -8.63
CA VAL A 45 1.22 10.32 -8.60
C VAL A 45 2.06 9.95 -7.37
N THR A 46 2.82 10.89 -6.81
CA THR A 46 3.59 10.66 -5.58
C THR A 46 2.70 10.47 -4.35
N TRP A 47 1.53 11.12 -4.32
CA TRP A 47 0.56 10.99 -3.20
C TRP A 47 -0.36 9.77 -3.33
N LEU A 48 -0.41 9.13 -4.51
CA LEU A 48 -1.29 8.01 -4.83
C LEU A 48 -1.12 6.80 -3.88
N PRO A 49 0.11 6.34 -3.55
CA PRO A 49 0.32 5.26 -2.57
C PRO A 49 -0.23 5.60 -1.18
N LEU A 50 -0.10 6.87 -0.76
CA LEU A 50 -0.58 7.31 0.55
C LEU A 50 -2.11 7.31 0.61
N MET A 51 -2.76 7.80 -0.46
CA MET A 51 -4.24 7.78 -0.54
C MET A 51 -4.78 6.35 -0.58
N LEU A 52 -4.17 5.46 -1.39
CA LEU A 52 -4.57 4.06 -1.46
C LEU A 52 -4.35 3.33 -0.13
N ALA A 53 -3.26 3.63 0.57
CA ALA A 53 -3.02 3.06 1.88
C ALA A 53 -3.99 3.57 2.94
N GLY A 54 -4.34 4.86 2.90
CA GLY A 54 -5.40 5.43 3.74
C GLY A 54 -6.74 4.72 3.50
N ALA A 55 -7.13 4.54 2.24
CA ALA A 55 -8.34 3.80 1.86
C ALA A 55 -8.28 2.33 2.33
N THR A 56 -7.14 1.67 2.17
CA THR A 56 -6.94 0.28 2.61
C THR A 56 -7.01 0.13 4.12
N LEU A 57 -6.47 1.09 4.90
CA LEU A 57 -6.57 1.09 6.36
C LEU A 57 -8.00 1.37 6.84
N LEU A 58 -8.75 2.22 6.14
CA LEU A 58 -10.18 2.43 6.41
C LEU A 58 -10.97 1.14 6.14
N LEU A 59 -10.74 0.49 5.01
CA LEU A 59 -11.36 -0.80 4.68
C LEU A 59 -10.98 -1.89 5.68
N TYR A 60 -9.72 -1.94 6.11
CA TYR A 60 -9.26 -2.84 7.18
C TYR A 60 -10.00 -2.58 8.49
N ARG A 61 -10.19 -1.30 8.87
CA ARG A 61 -10.88 -0.92 10.11
C ARG A 61 -12.37 -1.30 10.07
N ILE A 62 -13.02 -1.10 8.93
CA ILE A 62 -14.42 -1.52 8.71
C ILE A 62 -14.51 -3.04 8.73
N SER A 63 -13.66 -3.74 7.96
CA SER A 63 -13.64 -5.20 7.90
C SER A 63 -13.39 -5.84 9.26
N ARG A 64 -12.48 -5.29 10.07
CA ARG A 64 -12.22 -5.78 11.43
C ARG A 64 -13.47 -5.78 12.32
N LYS A 65 -14.43 -4.89 12.07
CA LYS A 65 -15.70 -4.82 12.80
C LYS A 65 -16.66 -5.95 12.41
N PHE A 66 -16.63 -6.41 11.16
CA PHE A 66 -17.53 -7.44 10.63
C PHE A 66 -16.91 -8.85 10.59
N PHE A 67 -15.62 -8.97 10.28
CA PHE A 67 -14.92 -10.25 10.03
C PHE A 67 -13.60 -10.29 10.82
N LYS A 68 -13.66 -10.63 12.11
CA LYS A 68 -12.53 -10.64 13.07
C LYS A 68 -11.39 -11.63 12.76
N GLN A 69 -11.58 -12.59 11.85
CA GLN A 69 -10.66 -13.71 11.62
C GLN A 69 -9.92 -13.65 10.26
N TYR A 70 -10.40 -12.84 9.30
CA TYR A 70 -9.88 -12.78 7.91
C TYR A 70 -9.40 -11.39 7.48
N ASN A 71 -9.39 -10.45 8.41
CA ASN A 71 -9.01 -9.05 8.26
C ASN A 71 -7.57 -8.84 7.75
N TRP A 72 -6.66 -9.81 7.92
CA TRP A 72 -5.31 -9.75 7.35
C TRP A 72 -5.28 -9.90 5.81
N ILE A 73 -6.26 -10.58 5.21
CA ILE A 73 -6.34 -10.82 3.76
C ILE A 73 -6.51 -9.49 3.03
N ILE A 74 -7.29 -8.56 3.58
CA ILE A 74 -7.57 -7.26 2.96
C ILE A 74 -6.31 -6.40 2.92
N THR A 75 -5.52 -6.40 3.99
CA THR A 75 -4.22 -5.70 3.99
C THR A 75 -3.23 -6.33 3.03
N LEU A 76 -3.26 -7.65 2.86
CA LEU A 76 -2.38 -8.34 1.92
C LEU A 76 -2.78 -8.03 0.46
N LEU A 77 -4.07 -8.12 0.13
CA LEU A 77 -4.59 -7.77 -1.19
C LEU A 77 -4.39 -6.29 -1.52
N GLY A 78 -4.72 -5.39 -0.60
CA GLY A 78 -4.50 -3.95 -0.78
C GLY A 78 -3.02 -3.62 -0.96
N GLY A 79 -2.15 -4.28 -0.19
CA GLY A 79 -0.71 -4.14 -0.34
C GLY A 79 -0.18 -4.59 -1.70
N MET A 80 -0.59 -5.78 -2.15
CA MET A 80 -0.23 -6.30 -3.48
C MET A 80 -0.70 -5.37 -4.60
N TYR A 81 -1.91 -4.83 -4.49
CA TYR A 81 -2.46 -3.88 -5.46
C TYR A 81 -1.60 -2.62 -5.57
N ILE A 82 -1.27 -1.98 -4.43
CA ILE A 82 -0.44 -0.77 -4.41
C ILE A 82 0.93 -1.05 -5.03
N LEU A 83 1.60 -2.14 -4.65
CA LEU A 83 2.90 -2.51 -5.21
C LEU A 83 2.84 -2.76 -6.72
N SER A 84 1.82 -3.46 -7.20
CA SER A 84 1.66 -3.73 -8.64
C SER A 84 1.46 -2.46 -9.46
N ALA A 85 0.66 -1.51 -8.95
CA ALA A 85 0.45 -0.21 -9.58
C ALA A 85 1.75 0.60 -9.59
N SER A 86 2.48 0.65 -8.47
CA SER A 86 3.77 1.35 -8.38
C SER A 86 4.85 0.75 -9.30
N LEU A 87 4.90 -0.57 -9.44
CA LEU A 87 5.79 -1.25 -10.39
C LEU A 87 5.44 -0.91 -11.84
N GLN A 88 4.16 -0.89 -12.19
CA GLN A 88 3.73 -0.48 -13.52
C GLN A 88 4.13 0.97 -13.81
N PHE A 89 4.00 1.87 -12.85
CA PHE A 89 4.46 3.26 -12.98
C PHE A 89 5.97 3.40 -13.10
N TYR A 90 6.75 2.53 -12.46
CA TYR A 90 8.21 2.56 -12.55
C TYR A 90 8.74 2.04 -13.89
N LEU A 91 8.05 1.09 -14.50
CA LEU A 91 8.44 0.48 -15.77
C LEU A 91 7.83 1.16 -17.01
N ALA A 92 6.87 2.07 -16.82
CA ALA A 92 6.21 2.84 -17.87
C ALA A 92 7.05 4.06 -18.28
#